data_AF-A0A081D936-F1
#
_entry.id   AF-A0A081D936-F1
#
_cell.length_a   1.000
_cell.length_b   1.000
_cell.length_c   1.000
_cell.angle_alpha   90.00
_cell.angle_beta   90.00
_cell.angle_gamma   90.00
#
_symmetry.space_group_name_H-M   'P 1'
#
loop_
_entity.id
_entity.type
_entity.pdbx_description
1 polymer ?
#
loop_
_entity_poly.entity_id
_entity_poly.type
_entity_poly.pdbx_seq_one_letter_code
_entity_poly.pdbx_strand_id
1 'polypeptide(L)' 'MWSITSINGQLYCNHHSGIFIVENDRAERIPGTIGTWQTHRISDDSNLLLAGTYNGLYFLTKKGDNWGSKK' A
#
# COMPACT_ATOMS: atom_id res chain seq x y z
N MET A 1 -1.99 -11.69 7.80
CA MET A 1 -2.57 -10.35 7.56
C MET A 1 -2.35 -9.51 8.80
N TRP A 2 -1.85 -8.28 8.65
CA TRP A 2 -1.45 -7.43 9.78
C TRP A 2 -2.38 -6.24 10.00
N SER A 3 -2.81 -5.59 8.92
CA SER A 3 -3.77 -4.49 9.00
C SER A 3 -4.54 -4.33 7.69
N ILE A 4 -5.72 -3.73 7.80
CA ILE A 4 -6.48 -3.20 6.68
C ILE A 4 -6.64 -1.70 6.94
N THR A 5 -6.38 -0.87 5.94
CA THR A 5 -6.44 0.59 6.06
C THR A 5 -7.22 1.15 4.89
N SER A 6 -8.17 2.05 5.17
CA SER A 6 -8.88 2.82 4.14
C SER A 6 -8.23 4.20 4.00
N ILE A 7 -7.81 4.55 2.78
CA ILE A 7 -7.23 5.85 2.47
C ILE A 7 -7.90 6.36 1.21
N ASN A 8 -8.59 7.50 1.31
CA ASN A 8 -9.35 8.12 0.21
C ASN A 8 -10.37 7.17 -0.42
N GLY A 9 -11.04 6.33 0.38
CA GLY A 9 -12.02 5.34 -0.09
C GLY A 9 -11.40 4.06 -0.66
N GLN A 10 -10.08 4.03 -0.89
CA GLN A 10 -9.36 2.83 -1.31
C GLN A 10 -8.96 1.96 -0.11
N LEU A 11 -9.22 0.66 -0.18
CA LEU A 11 -8.77 -0.29 0.82
C LEU A 11 -7.38 -0.85 0.48
N TYR A 12 -6.50 -0.84 1.47
CA TYR A 12 -5.17 -1.45 1.45
C TYR A 12 -5.11 -2.55 2.51
N CYS A 13 -4.75 -3.76 2.09
CA CYS A 13 -4.51 -4.90 2.97
C CYS A 13 -3.01 -5.16 3.08
N ASN A 14 -2.48 -4.97 4.28
CA ASN A 14 -1.07 -5.18 4.60
C ASN A 14 -0.84 -6.64 5.01
N HIS A 15 -0.08 -7.36 4.19
CA HIS A 15 0.17 -8.79 4.34
C HIS A 15 1.67 -9.10 4.42
N HIS A 16 1.99 -10.30 4.91
CA HIS A 16 3.35 -10.85 4.83
C HIS A 16 3.86 -10.87 3.37
N SER A 17 2.97 -11.11 2.41
CA SER A 17 3.29 -11.18 0.97
C SER A 17 3.33 -9.81 0.27
N GLY A 18 3.10 -8.71 0.98
CA GLY A 18 3.05 -7.36 0.43
C GLY A 18 1.72 -6.65 0.68
N ILE A 19 1.52 -5.55 -0.02
CA ILE A 19 0.33 -4.70 0.09
C ILE A 19 -0.61 -5.05 -1.04
N PHE A 20 -1.88 -5.25 -0.71
CA PHE A 20 -2.93 -5.52 -1.67
C PHE A 20 -3.91 -4.37 -1.71
N ILE A 21 -4.27 -3.94 -2.91
CA ILE A 21 -5.36 -3.01 -3.17
C ILE A 21 -6.62 -3.86 -3.30
N VAL A 22 -7.60 -3.61 -2.45
CA VAL A 22 -8.86 -4.35 -2.44
C VAL A 22 -9.94 -3.47 -3.08
N GLU A 23 -10.48 -3.93 -4.20
CA GLU A 23 -11.57 -3.27 -4.93
C GLU A 23 -12.61 -4.32 -5.30
N ASN A 24 -13.87 -4.07 -4.92
CA ASN A 24 -14.99 -5.00 -5.08
C ASN A 24 -14.67 -6.38 -4.48
N ASP A 25 -14.60 -7.42 -5.31
CA ASP A 25 -14.31 -8.80 -4.97
C ASP A 25 -12.87 -9.22 -5.30
N ARG A 26 -11.99 -8.26 -5.60
CA ARG A 26 -10.60 -8.51 -6.04
C ARG A 26 -9.59 -7.86 -5.12
N ALA A 27 -8.44 -8.53 -5.00
CA ALA A 27 -7.28 -8.04 -4.28
C ALA A 27 -6.04 -8.12 -5.18
N GLU A 28 -5.50 -6.97 -5.56
CA GLU A 28 -4.34 -6.87 -6.44
C GLU A 28 -3.11 -6.43 -5.66
N ARG A 29 -2.02 -7.20 -5.75
CA ARG A 29 -0.78 -6.90 -5.03
C ARG A 29 -0.02 -5.76 -5.71
N ILE A 30 0.42 -4.77 -4.93
CA ILE A 30 1.34 -3.73 -5.39
C ILE A 30 2.72 -4.37 -5.65
N PRO A 31 3.24 -4.32 -6.90
CA PRO A 31 4.53 -4.90 -7.24
C PRO A 31 5.68 -4.34 -6.37
N GLY A 32 6.64 -5.19 -6.04
CA GLY A 32 7.82 -4.80 -5.25
C GLY A 32 7.59 -4.72 -3.73
N THR A 33 6.35 -4.88 -3.25
CA THR A 33 6.05 -4.87 -1.81
C THR A 33 6.16 -6.26 -1.17
N ILE A 34 6.70 -6.34 0.04
CA ILE A 34 6.77 -7.57 0.85
C ILE A 34 6.77 -7.20 2.33
N GLY A 35 6.16 -8.04 3.16
CA GLY A 35 6.32 -7.96 4.61
C GLY A 35 5.82 -6.67 5.21
N THR A 36 4.62 -6.23 4.82
CA THR A 36 4.12 -4.89 5.16
C THR A 36 3.16 -4.96 6.35
N TRP A 37 3.32 -4.04 7.31
CA TRP A 37 2.52 -4.04 8.53
C TRP A 37 1.40 -3.00 8.47
N GLN A 38 1.70 -1.83 7.91
CA GLN A 38 0.77 -0.70 7.87
C GLN A 38 1.12 0.28 6.75
N THR A 39 0.10 0.94 6.23
CA THR A 39 0.21 2.04 5.26
C THR A 39 -0.42 3.30 5.82
N HIS A 40 0.23 4.44 5.59
CA HIS A 40 -0.26 5.75 6.00
C HIS A 40 -0.15 6.74 4.85
N ARG A 41 -1.10 7.66 4.80
CA ARG A 41 -1.04 8.85 3.97
C ARG A 41 -0.07 9.84 4.60
N ILE A 42 0.84 10.41 3.80
CA ILE A 42 1.84 11.37 4.29
C ILE A 42 1.67 12.79 3.76
N SER A 43 0.76 12.99 2.80
CA SER A 43 0.35 14.31 2.34
C SER A 43 -1.12 14.30 1.95
N ASP A 44 -1.70 15.49 1.80
CA ASP A 44 -3.05 15.60 1.24
C ASP A 44 -3.13 15.18 -0.25
N ASP A 45 -2.00 14.86 -0.87
CA ASP A 45 -2.00 14.18 -2.15
C ASP A 45 -2.34 12.69 -1.98
N SER A 46 -3.36 12.22 -2.69
CA SER A 46 -3.74 10.81 -2.73
C SER A 46 -2.68 9.90 -3.37
N ASN A 47 -1.67 10.47 -4.03
CA ASN A 47 -0.70 9.73 -4.82
C ASN A 47 0.56 9.31 -4.06
N LEU A 48 0.66 9.62 -2.75
CA LEU A 48 1.85 9.30 -1.96
C LEU A 48 1.50 8.71 -0.60
N LEU A 49 1.93 7.46 -0.38
CA LEU A 49 1.77 6.74 0.88
C LEU A 49 3.13 6.30 1.42
N LEU A 50 3.19 6.13 2.73
CA LEU A 50 4.31 5.51 3.43
C LEU A 50 3.88 4.15 3.97
N ALA A 51 4.68 3.12 3.71
CA ALA A 51 4.47 1.77 4.19
C ALA A 51 5.57 1.36 5.16
N GLY A 52 5.18 0.85 6.32
CA GLY A 52 6.08 0.14 7.23
C GLY A 52 6.22 -1.32 6.82
N THR A 53 7.46 -1.78 6.64
CA THR A 53 7.78 -3.14 6.18
C THR A 53 8.87 -3.79 7.03
N TYR A 54 9.07 -5.11 6.91
CA TYR A 54 10.21 -5.81 7.53
C TYR A 54 11.57 -5.19 7.19
N ASN A 55 11.69 -4.55 6.02
CA ASN A 55 12.96 -4.01 5.51
C ASN A 55 13.09 -2.49 5.69
N GLY A 56 12.21 -1.88 6.50
CA GLY A 56 12.16 -0.45 6.77
C GLY A 56 10.96 0.23 6.11
N LEU A 57 11.12 1.51 5.81
CA LEU A 57 10.07 2.35 5.22
C LEU A 57 10.12 2.32 3.70
N TYR A 58 8.95 2.29 3.07
CA TYR A 58 8.78 2.33 1.62
C TYR A 58 7.79 3.42 1.26
N PHE A 59 8.11 4.21 0.25
CA PHE A 59 7.17 5.12 -0.39
C PHE A 59 6.41 4.38 -1.48
N LEU A 60 5.09 4.49 -1.44
CA LEU A 60 4.22 4.04 -2.52
C LEU A 60 3.77 5.28 -3.29
N THR A 61 3.96 5.25 -4.60
CA THR A 61 3.55 6.33 -5.51
C THR A 61 2.55 5.81 -6.51
N LYS A 62 1.45 6.55 -6.69
CA LYS A 62 0.45 6.27 -7.72
C LYS A 62 0.75 7.09 -8.97
N LYS A 63 0.79 6.45 -10.14
CA LYS A 63 0.88 7.11 -11.46
C LYS A 63 -0.23 6.57 -12.36
N GLY A 64 -1.27 7.37 -12.56
CA GLY A 64 -2.52 6.88 -13.17
C GLY A 64 -3.17 5.85 -12.24
N ASP A 65 -3.42 4.64 -12.73
CA ASP A 65 -4.00 3.54 -11.94
C ASP A 65 -2.94 2.62 -11.31
N ASN A 66 -1.67 2.80 -11.66
CA ASN A 66 -0.61 1.90 -11.23
C ASN A 66 0.13 2.41 -10.00
N TRP A 67 0.39 1.49 -9.07
CA TRP A 67 1.23 1.75 -7.90
C TRP A 67 2.65 1.22 -8.11
N GLY A 68 3.63 2.05 -7.75
CA GLY A 68 5.03 1.66 -7.64
C GLY A 68 5.54 1.84 -6.22
N SER A 69 6.41 0.95 -5.76
CA SER A 69 7.11 1.06 -4.48
C SER A 69 8.55 1.49 -4.67
N LYS A 70 9.04 2.42 -3.84
CA LYS A 70 10.45 2.80 -3.73
C LYS A 70 10.85 2.84 -2.27
N LYS A 71 12.05 2.36 -1.95
CA LYS A 71 12.63 2.54 -0.61
C LYS A 71 13.09 3.99 -0.43
#